data_AF-A0A661E6F1-F1
#
_entry.id   AF-A0A661E6F1-F1
#
_cell.length_a   1.000
_cell.length_b   1.000
_cell.length_c   1.000
_cell.angle_alpha   90.00
_cell.angle_beta   90.00
_cell.angle_gamma   90.00
#
_symmetry.space_group_name_H-M   'P 1'
#
loop_
_entity.id
_entity.type
_entity.pdbx_description
1 polymer ?
#
loop_
_entity_poly.entity_id
_entity_poly.type
_entity_poly.pdbx_seq_one_letter_code
_entity_poly.pdbx_strand_id
1 'polypeptide(L)'
;MMVPRRRVLTALLLASGLLFLVALPSVAIDTVRLQLGTLEGEGWSATAVTVQLNWLDEQHAGLVLQAQSVALPEALGEVSAVTLSCVRARYTATEVNCAKGTLKAQSSELGQQTIQTAFRYQFDTGQIDIELLGVRVFDGTLAIKATLSGTHWQTTVRGKGLSMPDVTHQLAAAGIAVPVVEGNGRLDVTASMTGVASQ
;
A
#
# COMPACT_ATOMS: atom_id res chain seq x y z
N MET A 1 49.37 -37.57 -39.99
CA MET A 1 49.19 -37.52 -38.53
C MET A 1 47.72 -37.84 -38.23
N MET A 2 47.42 -39.07 -37.79
CA MET A 2 46.05 -39.53 -37.53
C MET A 2 45.63 -39.12 -36.11
N VAL A 3 44.66 -38.21 -36.00
CA VAL A 3 44.05 -37.87 -34.71
C VAL A 3 43.21 -39.09 -34.26
N PRO A 4 43.40 -39.62 -33.03
CA PRO A 4 42.72 -40.82 -32.59
C PRO A 4 41.22 -40.57 -32.45
N ARG A 5 40.42 -41.32 -33.24
CA ARG A 5 38.94 -41.28 -33.30
C ARG A 5 38.24 -41.22 -31.93
N ARG A 6 38.83 -41.84 -30.89
CA ARG A 6 38.32 -41.82 -29.51
C ARG A 6 38.31 -40.43 -28.86
N ARG A 7 39.28 -39.55 -29.19
CA ARG A 7 39.34 -38.18 -28.64
C ARG A 7 38.30 -37.24 -29.28
N VAL A 8 37.93 -37.52 -30.52
CA VAL A 8 36.89 -36.76 -31.24
C VAL A 8 35.50 -37.08 -30.68
N LEU A 9 35.22 -38.36 -30.36
CA LEU A 9 33.95 -38.76 -29.75
C LEU A 9 33.74 -38.19 -28.34
N THR A 10 34.76 -38.16 -27.49
CA THR A 10 34.64 -37.55 -26.15
C THR A 10 34.47 -36.04 -26.23
N ALA A 11 35.14 -35.36 -27.15
CA ALA A 11 34.95 -33.92 -27.39
C ALA A 11 33.53 -33.60 -27.90
N LEU A 12 32.96 -34.43 -28.78
CA LEU A 12 31.58 -34.29 -29.27
C LEU A 12 30.53 -34.51 -28.17
N LEU A 13 30.74 -35.50 -27.28
CA LEU A 13 29.84 -35.75 -26.14
C LEU A 13 29.89 -34.62 -25.12
N LEU A 14 31.08 -34.08 -24.82
CA LEU A 14 31.25 -32.92 -23.93
C LEU A 14 30.63 -31.66 -24.52
N ALA A 15 30.81 -31.41 -25.83
CA ALA A 15 30.21 -30.27 -26.51
C ALA A 15 28.67 -30.36 -26.55
N SER A 16 28.12 -31.56 -26.78
CA SER A 16 26.68 -31.81 -26.77
C SER A 16 26.08 -31.64 -25.36
N GLY A 17 26.79 -32.10 -24.33
CA GLY A 17 26.41 -31.87 -22.93
C GLY A 17 26.41 -30.40 -22.53
N LEU A 18 27.41 -29.63 -22.98
CA LEU A 18 27.49 -28.18 -22.72
C LEU A 18 26.35 -27.41 -23.42
N LEU A 19 26.00 -27.80 -24.66
CA LEU A 19 24.87 -27.21 -25.39
C LEU A 19 23.52 -27.46 -24.72
N PHE A 20 23.35 -28.62 -24.06
CA PHE A 20 22.13 -28.93 -23.30
C PHE A 20 21.96 -28.09 -22.02
N LEU A 21 23.07 -27.68 -21.38
CA LEU A 21 23.04 -26.84 -20.18
C LEU A 21 22.64 -25.38 -20.45
N VAL A 22 22.90 -24.87 -21.66
CA VAL A 22 22.53 -23.49 -22.08
C VAL A 22 21.08 -23.41 -22.56
N ALA A 23 20.46 -24.54 -22.90
CA ALA A 23 19.09 -24.60 -23.42
C ALA A 23 18.00 -24.68 -22.34
N LEU A 24 18.38 -24.68 -21.05
CA LEU A 24 17.39 -24.61 -19.97
C LEU A 24 16.70 -23.23 -20.05
N PRO A 25 15.37 -23.18 -20.24
CA PRO A 25 14.66 -21.91 -20.22
C PRO A 25 14.87 -21.28 -18.84
N SER A 26 15.52 -20.12 -18.79
CA SER A 26 15.51 -19.28 -17.60
C SER A 26 14.06 -18.88 -17.36
N VAL A 27 13.38 -19.62 -16.48
CA VAL A 27 12.06 -19.25 -16.00
C VAL A 27 12.21 -18.00 -15.15
N ALA A 28 12.15 -16.84 -15.78
CA ALA A 28 11.97 -15.58 -15.09
C ALA A 28 10.55 -15.60 -14.50
N ILE A 29 10.46 -15.50 -13.18
CA ILE A 29 9.18 -15.28 -12.53
C ILE A 29 8.84 -13.82 -12.81
N ASP A 30 7.90 -13.57 -13.71
CA ASP A 30 7.51 -12.20 -14.06
C ASP A 30 6.45 -11.65 -13.10
N THR A 31 5.57 -12.51 -12.59
CA THR A 31 4.50 -12.11 -11.67
C THR A 31 4.30 -13.13 -10.56
N VAL A 32 4.21 -12.62 -9.32
CA VAL A 32 3.83 -13.38 -8.14
C VAL A 32 2.49 -12.87 -7.65
N ARG A 33 1.55 -13.77 -7.40
CA ARG A 33 0.26 -13.43 -6.77
C ARG A 33 0.10 -14.25 -5.50
N LEU A 34 -0.11 -13.57 -4.38
CA LEU A 34 -0.39 -14.15 -3.08
C LEU A 34 -1.85 -13.88 -2.71
N GLN A 35 -2.57 -14.93 -2.34
CA GLN A 35 -3.90 -14.84 -1.75
C GLN A 35 -3.75 -15.05 -0.25
N LEU A 36 -4.02 -14.01 0.53
CA LEU A 36 -3.85 -14.01 1.98
C LEU A 36 -5.16 -14.35 2.70
N GLY A 37 -6.31 -14.28 2.02
CA GLY A 37 -7.60 -14.57 2.62
C GLY A 37 -8.05 -13.44 3.53
N THR A 38 -8.23 -13.73 4.83
CA THR A 38 -8.62 -12.73 5.83
C THR A 38 -7.41 -12.33 6.67
N LEU A 39 -7.23 -11.03 6.86
CA LEU A 39 -6.26 -10.45 7.79
C LEU A 39 -7.03 -9.78 8.94
N GLU A 40 -6.52 -9.91 10.16
CA GLU A 40 -7.16 -9.34 11.35
C GLU A 40 -6.10 -8.67 12.21
N GLY A 41 -6.51 -7.59 12.89
CA GLY A 41 -5.72 -6.92 13.90
C GLY A 41 -6.63 -6.23 14.90
N GLU A 42 -6.05 -5.47 15.82
CA GLU A 42 -6.81 -4.80 16.87
C GLU A 42 -7.78 -3.76 16.27
N GLY A 43 -9.08 -4.04 16.39
CA GLY A 43 -10.14 -3.15 15.90
C GLY A 43 -10.27 -3.06 14.38
N TRP A 44 -9.58 -3.89 13.61
CA TRP A 44 -9.71 -3.92 12.15
C TRP A 44 -9.64 -5.33 11.58
N SER A 45 -10.28 -5.54 10.43
CA SER A 45 -10.15 -6.76 9.64
C SER A 45 -10.22 -6.44 8.16
N ALA A 46 -9.61 -7.29 7.32
CA ALA A 46 -9.64 -7.17 5.88
C ALA A 46 -9.93 -8.54 5.25
N THR A 47 -10.85 -8.60 4.30
CA THR A 47 -11.31 -9.85 3.69
C THR A 47 -10.89 -9.96 2.23
N ALA A 48 -10.67 -11.20 1.79
CA ALA A 48 -10.23 -11.55 0.43
C ALA A 48 -9.01 -10.74 -0.03
N VAL A 49 -8.01 -10.62 0.85
CA VAL A 49 -6.80 -9.85 0.60
C VAL A 49 -5.92 -10.58 -0.42
N THR A 50 -5.52 -9.86 -1.46
CA THR A 50 -4.58 -10.33 -2.47
C THR A 50 -3.46 -9.34 -2.69
N VAL A 51 -2.26 -9.85 -2.91
CA VAL A 51 -1.07 -9.06 -3.25
C VAL A 51 -0.51 -9.59 -4.56
N GLN A 52 -0.30 -8.71 -5.52
CA GLN A 52 0.35 -9.01 -6.78
C GLN A 52 1.61 -8.18 -6.91
N LEU A 53 2.71 -8.86 -7.23
CA LEU A 53 4.00 -8.28 -7.55
C LEU A 53 4.30 -8.60 -9.01
N ASN A 54 4.65 -7.59 -9.79
CA ASN A 54 5.10 -7.73 -11.17
C ASN A 54 6.52 -7.19 -11.27
N TRP A 55 7.51 -8.05 -11.47
CA TRP A 55 8.91 -7.62 -11.53
C TRP A 55 9.15 -6.80 -12.80
N LEU A 56 9.82 -5.67 -12.66
CA LEU A 56 10.12 -4.76 -13.79
C LEU A 56 11.61 -4.78 -14.12
N ASP A 57 12.44 -4.76 -13.07
CA ASP A 57 13.89 -4.88 -13.13
C ASP A 57 14.41 -5.32 -11.75
N GLU A 58 15.73 -5.38 -11.56
CA GLU A 58 16.37 -5.86 -10.33
C GLU A 58 16.04 -5.07 -9.05
N GLN A 59 15.51 -3.85 -9.18
CA GLN A 59 15.22 -2.94 -8.06
C GLN A 59 13.79 -2.41 -8.08
N HIS A 60 12.98 -2.75 -9.09
CA HIS A 60 11.62 -2.23 -9.23
C HIS A 60 10.58 -3.31 -9.51
N ALA A 61 9.44 -3.16 -8.86
CA ALA A 61 8.27 -4.01 -9.08
C ALA A 61 7.00 -3.15 -9.15
N GLY A 62 6.06 -3.56 -10.00
CA GLY A 62 4.67 -3.14 -9.89
C GLY A 62 4.03 -3.87 -8.70
N LEU A 63 3.35 -3.13 -7.82
CA LEU A 63 2.64 -3.68 -6.67
C LEU A 63 1.15 -3.36 -6.78
N VAL A 64 0.32 -4.38 -6.60
CA VAL A 64 -1.13 -4.22 -6.48
C VAL A 64 -1.58 -4.98 -5.23
N LEU A 65 -2.21 -4.28 -4.30
CA LEU A 65 -2.89 -4.86 -3.15
C LEU A 65 -4.39 -4.64 -3.32
N GLN A 66 -5.16 -5.69 -3.13
CA GLN A 66 -6.63 -5.63 -3.20
C GLN A 66 -7.24 -6.28 -1.96
N ALA A 67 -8.36 -5.73 -1.51
CA ALA A 67 -9.20 -6.34 -0.48
C ALA A 67 -10.67 -6.09 -0.85
N GLN A 68 -11.52 -7.08 -0.60
CA GLN A 68 -12.96 -6.95 -0.88
C GLN A 68 -13.60 -5.97 0.10
N SER A 69 -13.34 -6.16 1.40
CA SER A 69 -13.72 -5.25 2.46
C SER A 69 -12.63 -5.10 3.50
N VAL A 70 -12.64 -3.95 4.16
CA VAL A 70 -11.82 -3.60 5.31
C VAL A 70 -12.74 -2.97 6.33
N ALA A 71 -12.98 -3.68 7.43
CA ALA A 71 -13.65 -3.11 8.60
C ALA A 71 -12.60 -2.36 9.41
N LEU A 72 -12.84 -1.07 9.65
CA LEU A 72 -12.01 -0.21 10.49
C LEU A 72 -12.68 -0.05 11.87
N PRO A 73 -11.99 0.53 12.86
CA PRO A 73 -12.62 0.87 14.13
C PRO A 73 -13.92 1.66 13.91
N GLU A 74 -14.90 1.49 14.79
CA GLU A 74 -16.30 1.91 14.59
C GLU A 74 -16.45 3.36 14.09
N ALA A 75 -15.60 4.29 14.55
CA ALA A 75 -15.60 5.69 14.12
C ALA A 75 -15.20 5.94 12.65
N LEU A 76 -14.56 4.97 11.99
CA LEU A 76 -14.06 5.06 10.61
C LEU A 76 -14.90 4.23 9.63
N GLY A 77 -15.80 3.38 10.13
CA GLY A 77 -16.72 2.59 9.32
C GLY A 77 -16.06 1.47 8.50
N GLU A 78 -16.73 1.07 7.41
CA GLU A 78 -16.26 0.03 6.51
C GLU A 78 -15.83 0.62 5.16
N VAL A 79 -14.80 0.02 4.58
CA VAL A 79 -14.30 0.35 3.25
C VAL A 79 -14.32 -0.89 2.38
N SER A 80 -14.89 -0.80 1.18
CA SER A 80 -14.98 -1.91 0.22
C SER A 80 -14.25 -1.60 -1.09
N ALA A 81 -14.08 -2.63 -1.93
CA ALA A 81 -13.45 -2.53 -3.24
C ALA A 81 -12.09 -1.82 -3.19
N VAL A 82 -11.27 -2.18 -2.19
CA VAL A 82 -9.99 -1.57 -1.94
C VAL A 82 -9.00 -2.03 -2.99
N THR A 83 -8.33 -1.08 -3.65
CA THR A 83 -7.21 -1.35 -4.56
C THR A 83 -6.14 -0.30 -4.36
N LEU A 84 -5.00 -0.72 -3.82
CA LEU A 84 -3.77 0.04 -3.79
C LEU A 84 -2.89 -0.41 -4.97
N SER A 85 -2.47 0.55 -5.79
CA SER A 85 -1.59 0.29 -6.93
C SER A 85 -0.35 1.17 -6.87
N CYS A 86 0.82 0.58 -7.05
CA CYS A 86 2.08 1.26 -7.26
C CYS A 86 2.72 0.73 -8.54
N VAL A 87 2.78 1.55 -9.58
CA VAL A 87 3.25 1.10 -10.90
C VAL A 87 4.74 0.74 -10.86
N ARG A 88 5.52 1.43 -10.03
CA ARG A 88 6.97 1.23 -9.91
C ARG A 88 7.43 1.47 -8.48
N ALA A 89 7.19 0.49 -7.61
CA ALA A 89 7.78 0.46 -6.28
C ALA A 89 9.26 0.11 -6.40
N ARG A 90 10.13 0.83 -5.68
CA ARG A 90 11.52 0.43 -5.47
C ARG A 90 11.56 -0.56 -4.32
N TYR A 91 12.34 -1.62 -4.46
CA TYR A 91 12.57 -2.57 -3.38
C TYR A 91 14.07 -2.85 -3.23
N THR A 92 14.49 -3.12 -2.01
CA THR A 92 15.84 -3.57 -1.66
C THR A 92 15.73 -4.75 -0.70
N ALA A 93 16.86 -5.25 -0.19
CA ALA A 93 16.85 -6.24 0.87
C ALA A 93 16.26 -5.73 2.20
N THR A 94 16.16 -4.41 2.39
CA THR A 94 15.78 -3.79 3.67
C THR A 94 14.54 -2.90 3.58
N GLU A 95 14.10 -2.48 2.40
CA GLU A 95 12.91 -1.64 2.25
C GLU A 95 12.09 -1.95 1.00
N VAL A 96 10.81 -1.59 1.06
CA VAL A 96 9.97 -1.31 -0.11
C VAL A 96 9.48 0.13 -0.03
N ASN A 97 9.58 0.85 -1.14
CA ASN A 97 9.21 2.25 -1.24
C ASN A 97 8.38 2.50 -2.51
N CYS A 98 7.19 3.04 -2.33
CA CYS A 98 6.36 3.56 -3.39
C CYS A 98 6.24 5.08 -3.25
N ALA A 99 6.90 5.84 -4.12
CA ALA A 99 6.81 7.30 -4.10
C ALA A 99 5.50 7.83 -4.73
N LYS A 100 4.85 7.04 -5.60
CA LYS A 100 3.64 7.43 -6.34
C LYS A 100 2.74 6.22 -6.58
N GLY A 101 1.72 6.08 -5.75
CA GLY A 101 0.68 5.09 -5.86
C GLY A 101 -0.71 5.72 -5.91
N THR A 102 -1.71 4.89 -6.20
CA THR A 102 -3.12 5.26 -6.16
C THR A 102 -3.89 4.24 -5.35
N LEU A 103 -4.61 4.73 -4.35
CA LEU A 103 -5.57 3.98 -3.54
C LEU A 103 -6.98 4.30 -4.02
N LYS A 104 -7.71 3.29 -4.46
CA LYS A 104 -9.14 3.37 -4.78
C LYS A 104 -9.90 2.56 -3.75
N ALA A 105 -11.04 3.09 -3.30
CA ALA A 105 -11.86 2.42 -2.31
C ALA A 105 -13.29 2.99 -2.35
N GLN A 106 -14.24 2.26 -1.76
CA GLN A 106 -15.61 2.69 -1.57
C GLN A 106 -15.90 2.72 -0.07
N SER A 107 -16.02 3.91 0.51
CA SER A 107 -16.38 4.09 1.93
C SER A 107 -17.90 4.18 2.09
N SER A 108 -18.43 3.64 3.20
CA SER A 108 -19.83 3.84 3.58
C SER A 108 -20.14 5.32 3.83
N GLU A 109 -19.24 6.01 4.52
CA GLU A 109 -19.40 7.40 4.95
C GLU A 109 -19.00 8.41 3.88
N LEU A 110 -17.92 8.13 3.14
CA LEU A 110 -17.29 9.10 2.23
C LEU A 110 -17.54 8.82 0.75
N GLY A 111 -18.29 7.75 0.45
CA GLY A 111 -18.51 7.30 -0.91
C GLY A 111 -17.23 6.81 -1.60
N GLN A 112 -17.22 6.84 -2.94
CA GLN A 112 -16.08 6.41 -3.74
C GLN A 112 -14.88 7.33 -3.51
N GLN A 113 -13.68 6.77 -3.40
CA GLN A 113 -12.44 7.48 -3.15
C GLN A 113 -11.38 7.11 -4.22
N THR A 114 -10.55 8.09 -4.58
CA THR A 114 -9.33 7.90 -5.38
C THR A 114 -8.27 8.82 -4.82
N ILE A 115 -7.32 8.23 -4.11
CA ILE A 115 -6.38 8.90 -3.23
C ILE A 115 -4.98 8.69 -3.79
N GLN A 116 -4.21 9.77 -3.89
CA GLN A 116 -2.78 9.65 -4.20
C GLN A 116 -2.04 9.21 -2.94
N THR A 117 -1.14 8.24 -3.08
CA THR A 117 -0.45 7.69 -1.92
C THR A 117 1.04 7.53 -2.17
N ALA A 118 1.83 7.73 -1.13
CA ALA A 118 3.20 7.25 -1.05
C ALA A 118 3.36 6.41 0.21
N PHE A 119 4.19 5.39 0.17
CA PHE A 119 4.51 4.62 1.35
C PHE A 119 5.94 4.09 1.32
N ARG A 120 6.51 3.92 2.50
CA ARG A 120 7.77 3.21 2.72
C ARG A 120 7.59 2.22 3.86
N TYR A 121 8.08 1.01 3.66
CA TYR A 121 8.17 0.00 4.70
C TYR A 121 9.59 -0.51 4.82
N GLN A 122 10.16 -0.45 6.01
CA GLN A 122 11.49 -0.94 6.34
C GLN A 122 11.37 -2.31 7.01
N PHE A 123 11.94 -3.34 6.41
CA PHE A 123 11.79 -4.73 6.84
C PHE A 123 12.53 -5.04 8.14
N ASP A 124 13.65 -4.37 8.40
CA ASP A 124 14.52 -4.56 9.55
C ASP A 124 13.92 -4.00 10.84
N THR A 125 13.31 -2.82 10.75
CA THR A 125 12.73 -2.08 11.88
C THR A 125 11.22 -2.23 11.98
N GLY A 126 10.55 -2.68 10.92
CA GLY A 126 9.11 -2.66 10.80
C GLY A 126 8.52 -1.25 10.65
N GLN A 127 9.35 -0.22 10.44
CA GLN A 127 8.86 1.16 10.31
C GLN A 127 8.03 1.32 9.03
N ILE A 128 6.85 1.93 9.18
CA ILE A 128 5.94 2.25 8.09
C ILE A 128 5.79 3.77 8.03
N ASP A 129 6.03 4.36 6.86
CA ASP A 129 5.69 5.75 6.54
C ASP A 129 4.62 5.75 5.46
N ILE A 130 3.54 6.50 5.65
CA ILE A 130 2.41 6.61 4.72
C ILE A 130 2.07 8.08 4.50
N GLU A 131 1.83 8.43 3.25
CA GLU A 131 1.23 9.69 2.84
C GLU A 131 -0.01 9.40 1.99
N LEU A 132 -1.12 10.07 2.32
CA LEU A 132 -2.38 10.04 1.58
C LEU A 132 -2.76 11.47 1.22
N LEU A 133 -3.05 11.72 -0.05
CA LEU A 133 -3.40 13.04 -0.55
C LEU A 133 -4.71 12.99 -1.34
N GLY A 134 -5.59 13.94 -1.06
CA GLY A 134 -6.84 14.10 -1.79
C GLY A 134 -7.97 13.19 -1.29
N VAL A 135 -7.95 12.78 -0.02
CA VAL A 135 -9.08 12.09 0.60
C VAL A 135 -10.28 13.05 0.62
N ARG A 136 -11.38 12.70 -0.03
CA ARG A 136 -12.56 13.57 -0.11
C ARG A 136 -13.45 13.37 1.10
N VAL A 137 -13.74 14.44 1.82
CA VAL A 137 -14.57 14.46 3.03
C VAL A 137 -15.14 15.86 3.25
N PHE A 138 -16.39 15.95 3.70
CA PHE A 138 -17.07 17.21 4.01
C PHE A 138 -16.89 18.27 2.92
N ASP A 139 -17.14 17.93 1.65
CA ASP A 139 -16.95 18.80 0.48
C ASP A 139 -15.54 19.42 0.30
N GLY A 140 -14.55 18.91 1.01
CA GLY A 140 -13.15 19.33 0.91
C GLY A 140 -12.21 18.14 0.76
N THR A 141 -10.94 18.36 1.10
CA THR A 141 -9.90 17.35 0.95
C THR A 141 -9.00 17.27 2.16
N LEU A 142 -8.59 16.06 2.54
CA LEU A 142 -7.52 15.83 3.50
C LEU A 142 -6.22 15.38 2.83
N ALA A 143 -5.13 15.79 3.45
CA ALA A 143 -3.81 15.21 3.34
C ALA A 143 -3.43 14.60 4.69
N ILE A 144 -3.03 13.34 4.70
CA ILE A 144 -2.67 12.59 5.91
C ILE A 144 -1.24 12.10 5.74
N LYS A 145 -0.41 12.32 6.76
CA LYS A 145 0.92 11.71 6.88
C LYS A 145 0.95 10.92 8.17
N ALA A 146 1.37 9.67 8.12
CA ALA A 146 1.49 8.81 9.28
C ALA A 146 2.84 8.08 9.27
N THR A 147 3.45 7.96 10.44
CA THR A 147 4.62 7.12 10.67
C THR A 147 4.31 6.19 11.84
N LEU A 148 4.59 4.91 11.66
CA LEU A 148 4.53 3.87 12.70
C LEU A 148 5.92 3.28 12.88
N SER A 149 6.43 3.26 14.11
CA SER A 149 7.73 2.68 14.47
C SER A 149 7.61 1.90 15.77
N GLY A 150 7.62 0.56 15.65
CA GLY A 150 7.25 -0.32 16.75
C GLY A 150 5.80 -0.05 17.19
N THR A 151 5.59 0.26 18.46
CA THR A 151 4.26 0.66 18.97
C THR A 151 3.99 2.16 18.81
N HIS A 152 4.98 2.99 18.50
CA HIS A 152 4.79 4.44 18.47
C HIS A 152 4.27 4.89 17.12
N TRP A 153 3.22 5.71 17.14
CA TRP A 153 2.67 6.30 15.93
C TRP A 153 2.65 7.83 16.02
N GLN A 154 2.83 8.47 14.88
CA GLN A 154 2.65 9.91 14.70
C GLN A 154 1.85 10.14 13.43
N THR A 155 0.87 11.02 13.51
CA THR A 155 0.00 11.36 12.38
C THR A 155 -0.19 12.87 12.30
N THR A 156 -0.04 13.43 11.11
CA THR A 156 -0.43 14.81 10.79
C THR A 156 -1.53 14.78 9.75
N VAL A 157 -2.62 15.49 10.03
CA VAL A 157 -3.76 15.66 9.12
C VAL A 157 -3.88 17.13 8.76
N ARG A 158 -4.00 17.42 7.46
CA ARG A 158 -4.31 18.75 6.94
C ARG A 158 -5.59 18.68 6.12
N GLY A 159 -6.61 19.40 6.55
CA GLY A 159 -7.85 19.58 5.81
C GLY A 159 -7.87 20.94 5.11
N LYS A 160 -8.38 20.95 3.88
CA LYS A 160 -8.57 22.17 3.09
C LYS A 160 -10.00 22.26 2.60
N GLY A 161 -10.63 23.41 2.84
CA GLY A 161 -11.93 23.75 2.31
C GLY A 161 -13.06 22.86 2.83
N LEU A 162 -12.96 22.35 4.05
CA LEU A 162 -13.97 21.49 4.65
C LEU A 162 -15.25 22.29 4.93
N SER A 163 -16.41 21.73 4.62
CA SER A 163 -17.72 22.29 4.94
C SER A 163 -17.85 22.45 6.45
N MET A 164 -17.97 23.71 6.90
CA MET A 164 -18.11 24.00 8.31
C MET A 164 -19.36 23.36 8.93
N PRO A 165 -20.55 23.41 8.29
CA PRO A 165 -21.73 22.72 8.79
C PRO A 165 -21.47 21.22 9.02
N ASP A 166 -20.89 20.52 8.04
CA ASP A 166 -20.68 19.07 8.14
C ASP A 166 -19.64 18.71 9.21
N VAL A 167 -18.56 19.49 9.32
CA VAL A 167 -17.56 19.32 10.38
C VAL A 167 -18.18 19.53 11.76
N THR A 168 -18.99 20.58 11.95
CA THR A 168 -19.65 20.83 13.24
C THR A 168 -20.68 19.76 13.58
N HIS A 169 -21.44 19.28 12.60
CA HIS A 169 -22.37 18.17 12.78
C HIS A 169 -21.65 16.90 13.24
N GLN A 170 -20.52 16.57 12.59
CA GLN A 170 -19.71 15.42 12.98
C GLN A 170 -19.13 15.55 14.40
N LEU A 171 -18.62 16.73 14.76
CA LEU A 171 -18.10 16.99 16.10
C LEU A 171 -19.20 16.88 17.16
N ALA A 172 -20.39 17.39 16.88
CA ALA A 172 -21.55 17.25 17.76
C ALA A 172 -21.98 15.79 17.93
N ALA A 173 -21.99 15.00 16.84
CA ALA A 173 -22.26 13.57 16.89
C ALA A 173 -21.21 12.79 17.72
N ALA A 174 -19.97 13.28 17.76
CA ALA A 174 -18.91 12.77 18.63
C ALA A 174 -18.98 13.28 20.08
N GLY A 175 -20.05 14.01 20.45
CA GLY A 175 -20.23 14.57 21.80
C GLY A 175 -19.35 15.78 22.12
N ILE A 176 -18.69 16.36 21.10
CA ILE A 176 -17.84 17.54 21.26
C ILE A 176 -18.72 18.78 21.18
N ALA A 177 -18.73 19.57 22.25
CA ALA A 177 -19.42 20.85 22.27
C ALA A 177 -18.77 21.82 21.29
N VAL A 178 -19.41 22.04 20.15
CA VAL A 178 -19.03 23.05 19.16
C VAL A 178 -19.97 24.25 19.25
N PRO A 179 -19.46 25.49 19.20
CA PRO A 179 -20.31 26.66 19.09
C PRO A 179 -21.15 26.54 17.82
N VAL A 180 -22.45 26.82 17.92
CA VAL A 180 -23.33 26.90 16.75
C VAL A 180 -22.81 28.04 15.89
N VAL A 181 -22.24 27.71 14.74
CA VAL A 181 -21.83 28.70 13.75
C VAL A 181 -22.89 28.75 12.68
N GLU A 182 -23.72 29.79 12.72
CA GLU A 182 -24.67 30.08 11.66
C GLU A 182 -23.89 30.60 10.43
N GLY A 183 -23.66 29.72 9.44
CA GLY A 183 -22.97 30.10 8.21
C GLY A 183 -22.61 28.93 7.30
N ASN A 184 -22.29 29.23 6.04
CA ASN A 184 -21.83 28.29 5.00
C ASN A 184 -20.31 28.37 4.79
N GLY A 185 -19.56 28.61 5.88
CA GLY A 185 -18.12 28.79 5.83
C GLY A 185 -17.36 27.52 5.43
N ARG A 186 -16.09 27.70 5.06
CA ARG A 186 -15.14 26.61 4.86
C ARG A 186 -14.03 26.67 5.90
N LEU A 187 -13.55 25.50 6.32
CA LEU A 187 -12.50 25.33 7.32
C LEU A 187 -11.26 24.71 6.70
N ASP A 188 -10.12 25.33 7.00
CA ASP A 188 -8.81 24.72 6.84
C ASP A 188 -8.33 24.27 8.23
N VAL A 189 -7.96 23.00 8.35
CA VAL A 189 -7.62 22.38 9.63
C VAL A 189 -6.22 21.80 9.55
N THR A 190 -5.45 21.93 10.62
CA THR A 190 -4.22 21.14 10.80
C THR A 190 -4.26 20.51 12.19
N ALA A 191 -4.08 19.20 12.23
CA ALA A 191 -3.99 18.42 13.46
C ALA A 191 -2.73 17.56 13.43
N SER A 192 -2.08 17.45 14.58
CA SER A 192 -0.95 16.53 14.78
C SER A 192 -1.21 15.73 16.04
N MET A 193 -1.04 14.42 15.93
CA MET A 193 -1.34 13.44 16.96
C MET A 193 -0.18 12.47 17.07
N THR A 194 0.10 12.01 18.28
CA THR A 194 1.11 10.99 18.56
C THR A 194 0.55 10.05 19.60
N GLY A 195 0.92 8.78 19.53
CA GLY A 195 0.51 7.82 20.54
C GLY A 195 1.30 6.53 20.50
N VAL A 196 0.84 5.59 21.30
CA VAL A 196 1.33 4.21 21.33
C VAL A 196 0.15 3.28 21.01
N ALA A 197 0.37 2.30 20.15
CA ALA A 197 -0.59 1.22 19.90
C ALA A 197 -0.70 0.35 21.17
N SER A 198 -1.92 -0.04 21.52
CA SER A 198 -2.16 -1.06 22.55
C SER A 198 -1.57 -2.40 22.11
N GLN A 199 -1.17 -3.21 23.10
CA GLN A 199 -0.68 -4.59 22.89
C GLN A 199 -1.81 -5.58 23.12
#